data_AF-A0A661S7K7-F1
#
_entry.id   AF-A0A661S7K7-F1
#
_cell.length_a   1.000
_cell.length_b   1.000
_cell.length_c   1.000
_cell.angle_alpha   90.00
_cell.angle_beta   90.00
_cell.angle_gamma   90.00
#
_symmetry.space_group_name_H-M   'P 1'
#
loop_
_entity.id
_entity.type
_entity.pdbx_description
1 polymer ?
#
loop_
_entity_poly.entity_id
_entity_poly.type
_entity_poly.pdbx_seq_one_letter_code
_entity_poly.pdbx_strand_id
1 'polypeptide(L)'
;MQFSNPYLLNLLWALIPVFGIMVYGIRKRKKILSKFVNESMLPSIVPGFDPKKRWVKIILIVISLGFAIVALAGPQLGFKWEKTTQKGVDIMIALDCSRSMLAQDIKPNRLERAKREVIDLLHMMKSDRAGLVAFSGRAFLQCPLTLDHEAFNIFLKVLEPGFLPVGGTNLNAAIQECYNGFEKESDTEKAIIIITDGESTTGEVEETAREMAGKGIKTFSIGVGDLQGAPIPDEKGGFKKDASGNIILSKVDTKTLEKLAAMTGGIYVRSVAGDMDLDMIYTDKILGTMERKTLTSGKKKIWENRYQWVLFPCLVLLLIEFLLSPKKNVKELFIFVFVIGIVFFTAQNGVVYAQTVSSSVKQGISAFNEQKYEQAKKHFIDAQLESPENAKLYYNIGAAAYMNKEYEQAKKNFIQAAKTDDIKLRHDARYNLANTAYRMGNLDEAIKGYETILKDFPDDGQTKENLTFVKQKKKEQQQQKESKSDKDGDKDKKDKDKKDKDKKDKDKKDKDKQDKDKQNSKRDQDKNQNKDQEKGSKQDKEKAQEENQQQKNKPGEDPSQPQEKKKQETKKDKQAATEGIEQKQADAPNMEKKLNRLEDKPGRAMMPVLQEQHVEKDW
;
A
#
# COMPACT_ATOMS: atom_id res chain seq x y z
N MET A 1 18.50 -29.14 -25.02
CA MET A 1 17.92 -29.91 -23.92
C MET A 1 18.44 -29.29 -22.63
N GLN A 2 17.55 -28.92 -21.72
CA GLN A 2 17.92 -28.32 -20.44
C GLN A 2 17.24 -29.11 -19.31
N PHE A 3 17.75 -29.02 -18.08
CA PHE A 3 17.15 -29.70 -16.93
C PHE A 3 16.41 -28.67 -16.08
N SER A 4 15.22 -29.04 -15.58
CA SER A 4 14.46 -28.21 -14.65
C SER A 4 15.23 -27.99 -13.35
N ASN A 5 15.94 -29.02 -12.88
CA ASN A 5 16.69 -29.02 -11.62
C ASN A 5 18.08 -29.64 -11.84
N PRO A 6 19.04 -28.90 -12.43
CA PRO A 6 20.35 -29.46 -12.80
C PRO A 6 21.17 -29.93 -11.60
N TYR A 7 20.95 -29.35 -10.42
CA TYR A 7 21.64 -29.73 -9.17
C TYR A 7 21.38 -31.19 -8.74
N LEU A 8 20.25 -31.79 -9.14
CA LEU A 8 19.92 -33.18 -8.82
C LEU A 8 20.82 -34.19 -9.54
N LEU A 9 21.49 -33.80 -10.63
CA LEU A 9 22.46 -34.66 -11.32
C LEU A 9 23.66 -35.02 -10.44
N ASN A 10 23.96 -34.22 -9.41
CA ASN A 10 25.00 -34.52 -8.43
C ASN A 10 24.72 -35.83 -7.65
N LEU A 11 23.49 -36.31 -7.61
CA LEU A 11 23.15 -37.61 -7.02
C LEU A 11 23.76 -38.80 -7.80
N LEU A 12 24.18 -38.62 -9.05
CA LEU A 12 24.85 -39.68 -9.82
C LEU A 12 26.15 -40.14 -9.15
N TRP A 13 26.84 -39.26 -8.42
CA TRP A 13 28.02 -39.62 -7.62
C TRP A 13 27.72 -40.65 -6.53
N ALA A 14 26.48 -40.68 -6.02
CA ALA A 14 26.04 -41.66 -5.02
C ALA A 14 25.88 -43.07 -5.61
N LEU A 15 25.88 -43.25 -6.94
CA LEU A 15 25.83 -44.58 -7.57
C LEU A 15 27.08 -45.42 -7.26
N ILE A 16 28.25 -44.77 -7.14
CA ILE A 16 29.53 -45.44 -6.85
C ILE A 16 29.51 -46.14 -5.48
N PRO A 17 29.17 -45.46 -4.36
CA PRO A 17 29.08 -46.13 -3.06
C PRO A 17 27.94 -47.16 -3.02
N VAL A 18 26.80 -46.91 -3.67
CA VAL A 18 25.70 -47.89 -3.75
C VAL A 18 26.16 -49.17 -4.44
N PHE A 19 26.86 -49.07 -5.57
CA PHE A 19 27.44 -50.22 -6.26
C PHE A 19 28.45 -50.95 -5.37
N GLY A 20 29.33 -50.22 -4.69
CA GLY A 20 30.32 -50.77 -3.75
C GLY A 20 29.67 -51.58 -2.61
N ILE A 21 28.61 -51.05 -1.99
CA ILE A 21 27.85 -51.72 -0.93
C ILE A 21 27.20 -53.01 -1.44
N MET A 22 26.60 -52.98 -2.64
CA MET A 22 25.98 -54.17 -3.24
C MET A 22 27.01 -55.27 -3.56
N VAL A 23 28.17 -54.90 -4.11
CA VAL A 23 29.28 -55.84 -4.37
C VAL A 23 29.84 -56.41 -3.07
N TYR A 24 30.02 -55.60 -2.03
CA TYR A 24 30.42 -56.05 -0.71
C TYR A 24 29.42 -57.05 -0.12
N GLY A 25 28.11 -56.78 -0.28
CA GLY A 25 27.03 -57.68 0.13
C GLY A 25 27.12 -59.07 -0.52
N ILE A 26 27.43 -59.15 -1.82
CA ILE A 26 27.67 -60.44 -2.49
C ILE A 26 28.86 -61.17 -1.86
N ARG A 27 30.01 -60.48 -1.73
CA ARG A 27 31.24 -61.09 -1.21
C ARG A 27 31.07 -61.60 0.22
N LYS A 28 30.44 -60.80 1.10
CA LYS A 28 30.16 -61.17 2.48
C LYS A 28 29.21 -62.37 2.55
N ARG A 29 28.14 -62.37 1.75
CA ARG A 29 27.20 -63.50 1.67
C ARG A 29 27.90 -64.78 1.19
N LYS A 30 28.75 -64.69 0.16
CA LYS A 30 29.53 -65.85 -0.33
C LYS A 30 30.41 -66.41 0.79
N LYS A 31 31.13 -65.54 1.52
CA LYS A 31 32.01 -65.91 2.65
C LYS A 31 31.25 -66.51 3.85
N ILE A 32 30.01 -66.10 4.08
CA ILE A 32 29.16 -66.68 5.14
C ILE A 32 28.67 -68.06 4.70
N LEU A 33 28.16 -68.19 3.48
CA LEU A 33 27.64 -69.45 2.95
C LEU A 33 28.72 -70.54 2.85
N SER A 34 29.95 -70.17 2.50
CA SER A 34 31.08 -71.09 2.43
C SER A 34 31.50 -71.67 3.79
N LYS A 35 31.00 -71.13 4.91
CA LYS A 35 31.22 -71.70 6.25
C LYS A 35 30.26 -72.85 6.58
N PHE A 36 29.12 -72.94 5.90
CA PHE A 36 28.09 -73.93 6.16
C PHE A 36 28.08 -75.06 5.11
N VAL A 37 28.51 -74.77 3.88
CA VAL A 37 28.43 -75.69 2.74
C VAL A 37 29.63 -75.48 1.81
N ASN A 38 30.20 -76.57 1.27
CA ASN A 38 31.26 -76.51 0.24
C ASN A 38 30.79 -75.76 -1.01
N GLU A 39 31.67 -74.93 -1.61
CA GLU A 39 31.29 -74.03 -2.72
C GLU A 39 30.65 -74.74 -3.92
N SER A 40 31.06 -75.98 -4.20
CA SER A 40 30.53 -76.80 -5.29
C SER A 40 29.10 -77.29 -5.06
N MET A 41 28.65 -77.37 -3.80
CA MET A 41 27.31 -77.87 -3.44
C MET A 41 26.29 -76.74 -3.22
N LEU A 42 26.74 -75.47 -3.21
CA LEU A 42 25.89 -74.30 -2.99
C LEU A 42 24.75 -74.14 -4.02
N PRO A 43 24.94 -74.36 -5.33
CA PRO A 43 23.86 -74.28 -6.31
C PRO A 43 22.75 -75.31 -6.08
N SER A 44 23.09 -76.47 -5.50
CA SER A 44 22.18 -77.59 -5.27
C SER A 44 21.44 -77.49 -3.93
N ILE A 45 22.04 -76.86 -2.92
CA ILE A 45 21.49 -76.78 -1.55
C ILE A 45 20.70 -75.50 -1.31
N VAL A 46 21.06 -74.39 -1.96
CA VAL A 46 20.39 -73.09 -1.77
C VAL A 46 19.51 -72.79 -2.99
N PRO A 47 18.17 -72.89 -2.89
CA PRO A 47 17.27 -72.57 -3.98
C PRO A 47 17.52 -71.14 -4.51
N GLY A 48 17.79 -71.01 -5.81
CA GLY A 48 18.02 -69.73 -6.46
C GLY A 48 19.43 -69.13 -6.28
N PHE A 49 20.42 -69.90 -5.84
CA PHE A 49 21.82 -69.47 -5.81
C PHE A 49 22.45 -69.50 -7.21
N ASP A 50 22.38 -68.36 -7.92
CA ASP A 50 23.09 -68.14 -9.19
C ASP A 50 23.91 -66.84 -9.10
N PRO A 51 25.25 -66.92 -9.02
CA PRO A 51 26.12 -65.76 -8.90
C PRO A 51 26.08 -64.86 -10.14
N LYS A 52 25.87 -65.42 -11.35
CA LYS A 52 25.82 -64.64 -12.59
C LYS A 52 24.53 -63.81 -12.63
N LYS A 53 23.37 -64.42 -12.35
CA LYS A 53 22.09 -63.70 -12.28
C LYS A 53 22.11 -62.58 -11.24
N ARG A 54 22.82 -62.78 -10.12
CA ARG A 54 22.93 -61.76 -9.07
C ARG A 54 23.77 -60.55 -9.48
N TRP A 55 24.84 -60.77 -10.23
CA TRP A 55 25.62 -59.67 -10.83
C TRP A 55 24.80 -58.88 -11.85
N VAL A 56 24.07 -59.58 -12.72
CA VAL A 56 23.16 -58.94 -13.70
C VAL A 56 22.11 -58.08 -12.99
N LYS A 57 21.51 -58.57 -11.90
CA LYS A 57 20.54 -57.81 -11.08
C LYS A 57 21.13 -56.51 -10.52
N ILE A 58 22.33 -56.53 -9.96
CA ILE A 58 22.96 -55.31 -9.42
C ILE A 58 23.21 -54.30 -10.52
N ILE A 59 23.71 -54.74 -11.68
CA ILE A 59 23.94 -53.86 -12.82
C ILE A 59 22.62 -53.23 -13.28
N LEU A 60 21.55 -54.02 -13.40
CA LEU A 60 20.22 -53.51 -13.74
C LEU A 60 19.69 -52.48 -12.74
N ILE A 61 19.84 -52.74 -11.42
CA ILE A 61 19.41 -51.80 -10.38
C ILE A 61 20.19 -50.50 -10.46
N VAL A 62 21.51 -50.55 -10.60
CA VAL A 62 22.36 -49.35 -10.62
C VAL A 62 22.10 -48.51 -11.86
N ILE A 63 21.95 -49.15 -13.02
CA ILE A 63 21.57 -48.43 -14.25
C ILE A 63 20.17 -47.82 -14.12
N SER A 64 19.20 -48.57 -13.58
CA SER A 64 17.84 -48.05 -13.36
C SER A 64 17.82 -46.85 -12.42
N LEU A 65 18.64 -46.86 -11.37
CA LEU A 65 18.77 -45.76 -10.42
C LEU A 65 19.40 -44.53 -11.09
N GLY A 66 20.36 -44.73 -11.99
CA GLY A 66 20.88 -43.66 -12.85
C GLY A 66 19.80 -43.00 -13.69
N PHE A 67 18.97 -43.79 -14.38
CA PHE A 67 17.82 -43.26 -15.14
C PHE A 67 16.80 -42.55 -14.24
N ALA A 68 16.53 -43.05 -13.04
CA ALA A 68 15.64 -42.40 -12.08
C ALA A 68 16.16 -41.01 -11.66
N ILE A 69 17.45 -40.88 -11.39
CA ILE A 69 18.09 -39.60 -11.04
C ILE A 69 17.99 -38.61 -12.20
N VAL A 70 18.24 -39.05 -13.44
CA VAL A 70 18.13 -38.19 -14.62
C VAL A 70 16.67 -37.79 -14.87
N ALA A 71 15.70 -38.69 -14.64
CA ALA A 71 14.27 -38.35 -14.73
C ALA A 71 13.87 -37.31 -13.67
N LEU A 72 14.37 -37.43 -12.44
CA LEU A 72 14.15 -36.46 -11.35
C LEU A 72 14.73 -35.08 -11.65
N ALA A 73 15.87 -35.01 -12.34
CA ALA A 73 16.44 -33.73 -12.79
C ALA A 73 15.52 -32.99 -13.79
N GLY A 74 14.51 -33.66 -14.33
CA GLY A 74 13.46 -33.08 -15.16
C GLY A 74 13.99 -32.62 -16.52
N PRO A 75 14.38 -33.55 -17.42
CA PRO A 75 14.86 -33.20 -18.74
C PRO A 75 13.74 -32.52 -19.54
N GLN A 76 14.01 -31.31 -20.00
CA GLN A 76 13.10 -30.50 -20.80
C GLN A 76 13.49 -30.56 -22.27
N LEU A 77 12.53 -30.97 -23.09
CA LEU A 77 12.64 -31.13 -24.54
C LEU A 77 11.39 -30.52 -25.19
N GLY A 78 11.60 -29.60 -26.12
CA GLY A 78 10.52 -28.83 -26.75
C GLY A 78 10.04 -27.66 -25.89
N PHE A 79 9.25 -26.79 -26.51
CA PHE A 79 8.70 -25.60 -25.87
C PHE A 79 7.35 -25.25 -26.47
N LYS A 80 6.47 -24.70 -25.64
CA LYS A 80 5.21 -24.08 -26.06
C LYS A 80 5.31 -22.57 -25.90
N TRP A 81 4.72 -21.86 -26.85
CA TRP A 81 4.52 -20.42 -26.76
C TRP A 81 3.23 -20.16 -26.01
N GLU A 82 3.31 -19.60 -24.81
CA GLU A 82 2.14 -19.14 -24.07
C GLU A 82 1.99 -17.63 -24.28
N LYS A 83 0.80 -17.19 -24.70
CA LYS A 83 0.49 -15.77 -24.82
C LYS A 83 0.28 -15.21 -23.41
N THR A 84 1.21 -14.40 -22.93
CA THR A 84 1.01 -13.60 -21.72
C THR A 84 0.26 -12.33 -22.13
N THR A 85 -0.98 -12.20 -21.66
CA THR A 85 -1.80 -11.00 -21.84
C THR A 85 -1.53 -10.05 -20.69
N GLN A 86 -0.89 -8.92 -20.97
CA GLN A 86 -0.76 -7.83 -20.00
C GLN A 86 -1.94 -6.89 -20.19
N LYS A 87 -2.69 -6.65 -19.12
CA LYS A 87 -3.81 -5.69 -19.10
C LYS A 87 -3.36 -4.42 -18.37
N GLY A 88 -3.66 -3.26 -18.92
CA GLY A 88 -3.36 -1.97 -18.30
C GLY A 88 -4.07 -0.80 -18.97
N VAL A 89 -3.67 0.41 -18.59
CA VAL A 89 -4.20 1.69 -19.06
C VAL A 89 -3.09 2.57 -19.65
N ASP A 90 -3.47 3.55 -20.46
CA ASP A 90 -2.55 4.55 -20.98
C ASP A 90 -2.63 5.83 -20.16
N ILE A 91 -1.51 6.24 -19.57
CA ILE A 91 -1.42 7.40 -18.69
C ILE A 91 -0.48 8.42 -19.33
N MET A 92 -1.00 9.63 -19.58
CA MET A 92 -0.20 10.76 -20.01
C MET A 92 -0.01 11.74 -18.86
N ILE A 93 1.24 11.99 -18.49
CA ILE A 93 1.61 12.89 -17.39
C ILE A 93 2.01 14.23 -17.98
N ALA A 94 1.23 15.27 -17.71
CA ALA A 94 1.56 16.65 -18.04
C ALA A 94 2.23 17.32 -16.84
N LEU A 95 3.50 17.70 -16.99
CA LEU A 95 4.28 18.35 -15.95
C LEU A 95 4.53 19.82 -16.30
N ASP A 96 4.16 20.71 -15.38
CA ASP A 96 4.39 22.15 -15.50
C ASP A 96 5.86 22.49 -15.23
N CYS A 97 6.52 23.12 -16.19
CA CYS A 97 7.90 23.59 -16.13
C CYS A 97 7.99 25.13 -16.12
N SER A 98 6.90 25.82 -15.82
CA SER A 98 6.85 27.27 -15.70
C SER A 98 7.71 27.78 -14.52
N ARG A 99 8.00 29.08 -14.52
CA ARG A 99 8.86 29.69 -13.50
C ARG A 99 8.26 29.65 -12.09
N SER A 100 6.94 29.59 -11.95
CA SER A 100 6.30 29.49 -10.62
C SER A 100 6.60 28.16 -9.92
N MET A 101 6.94 27.12 -10.69
CA MET A 101 7.39 25.83 -10.14
C MET A 101 8.80 25.87 -9.51
N LEU A 102 9.52 27.00 -9.59
CA LEU A 102 10.74 27.27 -8.81
C LEU A 102 10.46 27.65 -7.35
N ALA A 103 9.21 27.96 -7.00
CA ALA A 103 8.85 28.28 -5.62
C ALA A 103 9.24 27.15 -4.65
N GLN A 104 9.65 27.53 -3.45
CA GLN A 104 10.25 26.64 -2.44
C GLN A 104 9.36 26.44 -1.21
N ASP A 105 8.06 26.71 -1.33
CA ASP A 105 7.06 26.31 -0.33
C ASP A 105 7.04 24.79 -0.11
N ILE A 106 7.42 24.02 -1.13
CA ILE A 106 7.72 22.60 -1.01
C ILE A 106 9.20 22.38 -1.38
N LYS A 107 9.97 21.77 -0.47
CA LYS A 107 11.40 21.55 -0.68
C LYS A 107 11.67 20.39 -1.66
N PRO A 108 12.71 20.49 -2.51
CA PRO A 108 13.59 21.65 -2.69
C PRO A 108 12.98 22.77 -3.54
N ASN A 109 12.10 22.42 -4.48
CA ASN A 109 11.16 23.31 -5.17
C ASN A 109 9.96 22.47 -5.66
N ARG A 110 8.89 23.13 -6.12
CA ARG A 110 7.66 22.46 -6.59
C ARG A 110 7.93 21.45 -7.73
N LEU A 111 8.75 21.80 -8.73
CA LEU A 111 9.06 20.91 -9.87
C LEU A 111 9.81 19.65 -9.44
N GLU A 112 10.88 19.81 -8.66
CA GLU A 112 11.70 18.69 -8.18
C GLU A 112 10.90 17.77 -7.27
N ARG A 113 9.98 18.34 -6.49
CA ARG A 113 9.02 17.53 -5.75
C ARG A 113 8.10 16.77 -6.71
N ALA A 114 7.48 17.43 -7.68
CA ALA A 114 6.60 16.79 -8.66
C ALA A 114 7.29 15.64 -9.42
N LYS A 115 8.55 15.82 -9.84
CA LYS A 115 9.34 14.74 -10.47
C LYS A 115 9.48 13.51 -9.59
N ARG A 116 9.76 13.69 -8.30
CA ARG A 116 9.91 12.56 -7.36
C ARG A 116 8.63 11.76 -7.27
N GLU A 117 7.48 12.42 -7.21
CA GLU A 117 6.21 11.71 -7.16
C GLU A 117 5.88 10.99 -8.46
N VAL A 118 6.26 11.56 -9.61
CA VAL A 118 6.12 10.84 -10.88
C VAL A 118 6.99 9.58 -10.87
N ILE A 119 8.20 9.65 -10.32
CA ILE A 119 9.07 8.47 -10.17
C ILE A 119 8.41 7.44 -9.24
N ASP A 120 7.86 7.86 -8.11
CA ASP A 120 7.18 6.97 -7.16
C ASP A 120 5.92 6.34 -7.78
N LEU A 121 5.15 7.13 -8.57
CA LEU A 121 4.03 6.65 -9.37
C LEU A 121 4.45 5.55 -10.35
N LEU A 122 5.53 5.75 -11.09
CA LEU A 122 6.02 4.78 -12.07
C LEU A 122 6.40 3.45 -11.40
N HIS A 123 6.97 3.47 -10.19
CA HIS A 123 7.32 2.23 -9.46
C HIS A 123 6.08 1.39 -9.09
N MET A 124 4.91 2.01 -8.94
CA MET A 124 3.65 1.28 -8.70
C MET A 124 3.02 0.75 -9.98
N MET A 125 3.28 1.40 -11.12
CA MET A 125 2.76 1.00 -12.43
C MET A 125 3.46 -0.28 -12.90
N LYS A 126 2.72 -1.40 -12.96
CA LYS A 126 3.32 -2.70 -13.38
C LYS A 126 3.12 -3.03 -14.85
N SER A 127 2.00 -2.59 -15.43
CA SER A 127 1.61 -2.98 -16.78
C SER A 127 0.94 -1.84 -17.53
N ASP A 128 1.05 -0.61 -17.03
CA ASP A 128 0.45 0.58 -17.61
C ASP A 128 1.49 1.33 -18.43
N ARG A 129 1.07 1.89 -19.57
CA ARG A 129 1.94 2.73 -20.39
C ARG A 129 1.94 4.14 -19.82
N ALA A 130 3.13 4.74 -19.73
CA ALA A 130 3.31 6.13 -19.30
C ALA A 130 3.88 6.97 -20.43
N GLY A 131 3.36 8.18 -20.62
CA GLY A 131 3.88 9.21 -21.51
C GLY A 131 4.06 10.52 -20.74
N LEU A 132 4.96 11.39 -21.22
CA LEU A 132 5.32 12.64 -20.56
C LEU A 132 5.12 13.81 -21.52
N VAL A 133 4.34 14.79 -21.08
CA VAL A 133 4.20 16.10 -21.71
C VAL A 133 4.80 17.14 -20.78
N ALA A 134 5.72 17.95 -21.28
CA ALA A 134 6.22 19.12 -20.55
C ALA A 134 5.49 20.36 -21.05
N PHE A 135 5.07 21.25 -20.15
CA PHE A 135 4.37 22.46 -20.55
C PHE A 135 4.70 23.70 -19.72
N SER A 136 4.46 24.86 -20.33
CA SER A 136 4.53 26.21 -19.77
C SER A 136 3.56 27.06 -20.61
N GLY A 137 3.99 28.14 -21.29
CA GLY A 137 3.15 28.86 -22.26
C GLY A 137 2.86 28.07 -23.54
N ARG A 138 3.60 26.99 -23.80
CA ARG A 138 3.35 25.95 -24.82
C ARG A 138 3.51 24.57 -24.20
N ALA A 139 3.07 23.52 -24.89
CA ALA A 139 3.23 22.13 -24.46
C ALA A 139 3.92 21.30 -25.54
N PHE A 140 4.69 20.30 -25.13
CA PHE A 140 5.38 19.39 -26.02
C PHE A 140 5.38 17.97 -25.45
N LEU A 141 5.15 16.96 -26.31
CA LEU A 141 5.35 15.56 -25.97
C LEU A 141 6.85 15.26 -25.79
N GLN A 142 7.28 15.11 -24.54
CA GLN A 142 8.66 14.83 -24.16
C GLN A 142 8.98 13.34 -24.23
N CYS A 143 8.03 12.48 -23.84
CA CYS A 143 8.16 11.04 -23.91
C CYS A 143 6.85 10.42 -24.46
N PRO A 144 6.90 9.71 -25.59
CA PRO A 144 5.77 8.91 -26.06
C PRO A 144 5.36 7.83 -25.06
N LEU A 145 4.15 7.29 -25.20
CA LEU A 145 3.65 6.19 -24.36
C LEU A 145 4.58 4.98 -24.43
N THR A 146 5.06 4.53 -23.27
CA THR A 146 5.97 3.38 -23.15
C THR A 146 5.69 2.53 -21.91
N LEU A 147 6.03 1.23 -21.99
CA LEU A 147 6.12 0.33 -20.84
C LEU A 147 7.50 0.36 -20.18
N ASP A 148 8.48 1.00 -20.83
CA ASP A 148 9.84 1.15 -20.31
C ASP A 148 9.92 2.41 -19.42
N HIS A 149 9.66 2.23 -18.14
CA HIS A 149 9.68 3.32 -17.16
C HIS A 149 11.11 3.81 -16.87
N GLU A 150 12.14 3.00 -17.12
CA GLU A 150 13.53 3.45 -17.02
C GLU A 150 13.86 4.43 -18.13
N ALA A 151 13.40 4.16 -19.36
CA ALA A 151 13.52 5.11 -20.46
C ALA A 151 12.73 6.41 -20.17
N PHE A 152 11.51 6.30 -19.65
CA PHE A 152 10.71 7.46 -19.21
C PHE A 152 11.49 8.33 -18.20
N ASN A 153 12.13 7.70 -17.20
CA ASN A 153 12.87 8.39 -16.15
C ASN A 153 14.03 9.24 -16.70
N ILE A 154 14.63 8.86 -17.84
CA ILE A 154 15.65 9.67 -18.51
C ILE A 154 15.05 10.98 -19.00
N PHE A 155 13.88 10.94 -19.65
CA PHE A 155 13.18 12.13 -20.15
C PHE A 155 12.70 13.05 -19.02
N LEU A 156 12.20 12.47 -17.93
CA LEU A 156 11.74 13.23 -16.77
C LEU A 156 12.87 14.02 -16.08
N LYS A 157 14.06 13.42 -15.96
CA LYS A 157 15.21 14.04 -15.29
C LYS A 157 15.68 15.32 -15.99
N VAL A 158 15.57 15.37 -17.32
CA VAL A 158 16.01 16.50 -18.17
C VAL A 158 15.11 17.73 -18.02
N LEU A 159 13.88 17.59 -17.52
CA LEU A 159 12.95 18.71 -17.40
C LEU A 159 13.39 19.69 -16.31
N GLU A 160 13.76 20.91 -16.67
CA GLU A 160 14.13 21.95 -15.70
C GLU A 160 13.14 23.12 -15.73
N PRO A 161 13.07 23.95 -14.69
CA PRO A 161 12.23 25.14 -14.75
C PRO A 161 12.73 26.09 -15.83
N GLY A 162 11.83 26.57 -16.70
CA GLY A 162 12.22 27.35 -17.88
C GLY A 162 12.80 26.52 -19.03
N PHE A 163 12.70 25.18 -18.97
CA PHE A 163 13.05 24.27 -20.07
C PHE A 163 12.41 24.66 -21.40
N LEU A 164 11.20 25.22 -21.34
CA LEU A 164 10.49 25.72 -22.50
C LEU A 164 10.72 27.23 -22.68
N PRO A 165 11.00 27.70 -23.92
CA PRO A 165 11.37 29.10 -24.18
C PRO A 165 10.22 30.09 -23.98
N VAL A 166 8.98 29.61 -24.05
CA VAL A 166 7.78 30.44 -23.87
C VAL A 166 7.34 30.37 -22.41
N GLY A 167 7.45 31.49 -21.70
CA GLY A 167 6.95 31.62 -20.33
C GLY A 167 5.42 31.64 -20.24
N GLY A 168 4.91 31.54 -19.01
CA GLY A 168 3.48 31.42 -18.72
C GLY A 168 3.06 29.97 -18.51
N THR A 169 1.75 29.75 -18.39
CA THR A 169 1.13 28.45 -18.11
C THR A 169 -0.14 28.28 -18.93
N ASN A 170 -0.14 27.34 -19.87
CA ASN A 170 -1.21 27.07 -20.82
C ASN A 170 -1.70 25.63 -20.65
N LEU A 171 -2.71 25.46 -19.79
CA LEU A 171 -3.31 24.15 -19.51
C LEU A 171 -4.01 23.55 -20.73
N ASN A 172 -4.63 24.38 -21.56
CA ASN A 172 -5.31 23.93 -22.77
C ASN A 172 -4.32 23.27 -23.75
N ALA A 173 -3.16 23.91 -23.99
CA ALA A 173 -2.12 23.33 -24.81
C ALA A 173 -1.61 22.00 -24.23
N ALA A 174 -1.42 21.92 -22.91
CA ALA A 174 -0.98 20.70 -22.24
C ALA A 174 -1.95 19.53 -22.46
N ILE A 175 -3.25 19.76 -22.23
CA ILE A 175 -4.28 18.72 -22.39
C ILE A 175 -4.39 18.27 -23.85
N GLN A 176 -4.34 19.21 -24.80
CA GLN A 176 -4.40 18.89 -26.23
C GLN A 176 -3.16 18.10 -26.68
N GLU A 177 -1.98 18.45 -26.18
CA GLU A 177 -0.76 17.70 -26.47
C GLU A 177 -0.81 16.30 -25.86
N CYS A 178 -1.37 16.15 -24.66
CA CYS A 178 -1.64 14.84 -24.08
C CYS A 178 -2.59 14.02 -24.95
N TYR A 179 -3.66 14.64 -25.44
CA TYR A 179 -4.60 13.99 -26.34
C TYR A 179 -3.92 13.48 -27.62
N ASN A 180 -3.08 14.31 -28.24
CA ASN A 180 -2.34 13.96 -29.45
C ASN A 180 -1.31 12.86 -29.21
N GLY A 181 -0.77 12.75 -28.00
CA GLY A 181 0.17 11.70 -27.61
C GLY A 181 -0.46 10.31 -27.41
N PHE A 182 -1.80 10.21 -27.32
CA PHE A 182 -2.47 8.91 -27.28
C PHE A 182 -2.63 8.27 -28.66
N GLU A 183 -2.57 6.94 -28.68
CA GLU A 183 -2.93 6.15 -29.87
C GLU A 183 -4.45 6.22 -30.12
N LYS A 184 -4.85 6.82 -31.24
CA LYS A 184 -6.27 7.03 -31.59
C LYS A 184 -7.05 5.74 -31.82
N GLU A 185 -6.38 4.69 -32.29
CA GLU A 185 -6.98 3.38 -32.61
C GLU A 185 -6.95 2.38 -31.43
N SER A 186 -6.33 2.76 -30.30
CA SER A 186 -6.24 1.88 -29.15
C SER A 186 -7.55 1.88 -28.35
N ASP A 187 -8.06 0.69 -28.05
CA ASP A 187 -9.25 0.46 -27.24
C ASP A 187 -9.00 0.67 -25.73
N THR A 188 -7.75 0.93 -25.32
CA THR A 188 -7.34 1.18 -23.93
C THR A 188 -8.04 2.39 -23.31
N GLU A 189 -8.32 2.29 -22.00
CA GLU A 189 -8.69 3.48 -21.22
C GLU A 189 -7.50 4.44 -21.10
N LYS A 190 -7.82 5.73 -21.18
CA LYS A 190 -6.86 6.83 -21.29
C LYS A 190 -7.04 7.79 -20.12
N ALA A 191 -5.94 8.10 -19.45
CA ALA A 191 -5.90 8.98 -18.30
C ALA A 191 -4.88 10.11 -18.52
N ILE A 192 -5.24 11.33 -18.20
CA ILE A 192 -4.29 12.45 -18.14
C ILE A 192 -4.06 12.79 -16.67
N ILE A 193 -2.81 12.87 -16.24
CA ILE A 193 -2.43 13.38 -14.92
C ILE A 193 -1.70 14.70 -15.13
N ILE A 194 -2.27 15.80 -14.62
CA ILE A 194 -1.69 17.13 -14.74
C ILE A 194 -1.13 17.55 -13.40
N ILE A 195 0.14 17.97 -13.38
CA ILE A 195 0.83 18.43 -12.17
C ILE A 195 1.28 19.87 -12.38
N THR A 196 0.69 20.80 -11.64
CA THR A 196 0.83 22.26 -11.84
C THR A 196 0.40 23.02 -10.58
N ASP A 197 0.79 24.28 -10.47
CA ASP A 197 0.17 25.19 -9.50
C ASP A 197 -1.18 25.76 -10.01
N GLY A 198 -1.54 25.52 -11.27
CA GLY A 198 -2.85 25.89 -11.82
C GLY A 198 -2.99 27.36 -12.21
N GLU A 199 -1.93 28.18 -12.09
CA GLU A 199 -1.95 29.60 -12.49
C GLU A 199 -1.97 29.76 -14.02
N SER A 200 -3.07 29.37 -14.66
CA SER A 200 -3.17 29.48 -16.11
C SER A 200 -3.25 30.94 -16.55
N THR A 201 -2.39 31.30 -17.49
CA THR A 201 -2.28 32.66 -18.03
C THR A 201 -3.17 32.87 -19.25
N THR A 202 -3.80 31.80 -19.77
CA THR A 202 -4.52 31.82 -21.05
C THR A 202 -5.69 30.82 -21.10
N GLY A 203 -6.89 31.34 -21.38
CA GLY A 203 -8.05 30.57 -21.84
C GLY A 203 -8.92 29.95 -20.75
N GLU A 204 -10.17 29.64 -21.11
CA GLU A 204 -11.07 28.83 -20.29
C GLU A 204 -10.75 27.34 -20.49
N VAL A 205 -10.57 26.61 -19.40
CA VAL A 205 -10.23 25.16 -19.42
C VAL A 205 -11.47 24.29 -19.69
N GLU A 206 -12.66 24.89 -19.63
CA GLU A 206 -13.95 24.19 -19.66
C GLU A 206 -14.30 23.56 -21.00
N GLU A 207 -13.93 24.21 -22.10
CA GLU A 207 -14.18 23.69 -23.45
C GLU A 207 -13.31 22.44 -23.69
N THR A 208 -12.01 22.55 -23.41
CA THR A 208 -11.06 21.44 -23.50
C THR A 208 -11.46 20.28 -22.59
N ALA A 209 -11.90 20.56 -21.35
CA ALA A 209 -12.37 19.54 -20.42
C ALA A 209 -13.60 18.78 -20.96
N ARG A 210 -14.58 19.49 -21.54
CA ARG A 210 -15.76 18.87 -22.17
C ARG A 210 -15.37 18.02 -23.38
N GLU A 211 -14.42 18.49 -24.18
CA GLU A 211 -13.90 17.72 -25.32
C GLU A 211 -13.24 16.41 -24.86
N MET A 212 -12.40 16.46 -23.82
CA MET A 212 -11.75 15.25 -23.27
C MET A 212 -12.75 14.28 -22.66
N ALA A 213 -13.75 14.79 -21.93
CA ALA A 213 -14.83 13.98 -21.38
C ALA A 213 -15.62 13.27 -22.48
N GLY A 214 -15.95 13.97 -23.58
CA GLY A 214 -16.62 13.39 -24.75
C GLY A 214 -15.83 12.30 -25.47
N LYS A 215 -14.50 12.30 -25.30
CA LYS A 215 -13.58 11.27 -25.83
C LYS A 215 -13.30 10.15 -24.82
N GLY A 216 -13.93 10.17 -23.64
CA GLY A 216 -13.74 9.17 -22.59
C GLY A 216 -12.40 9.27 -21.87
N ILE A 217 -11.72 10.43 -21.94
CA ILE A 217 -10.43 10.65 -21.29
C ILE A 217 -10.68 11.32 -19.94
N LYS A 218 -10.24 10.66 -18.87
CA LYS A 218 -10.36 11.18 -17.50
C LYS A 218 -9.11 12.02 -17.17
N THR A 219 -9.29 13.20 -16.60
CA THR A 219 -8.18 14.08 -16.19
C THR A 219 -8.10 14.17 -14.68
N PHE A 220 -6.96 13.78 -14.13
CA PHE A 220 -6.59 13.94 -12.72
C PHE A 220 -5.68 15.15 -12.59
N SER A 221 -5.95 16.00 -11.62
CA SER A 221 -5.21 17.25 -11.44
C SER A 221 -4.55 17.27 -10.08
N ILE A 222 -3.27 17.62 -10.05
CA ILE A 222 -2.43 17.64 -8.87
C ILE A 222 -1.93 19.07 -8.69
N GLY A 223 -2.52 19.77 -7.73
CA GLY A 223 -2.17 21.13 -7.39
C GLY A 223 -0.91 21.17 -6.52
N VAL A 224 0.16 21.78 -7.00
CA VAL A 224 1.42 21.89 -6.25
C VAL A 224 1.63 23.33 -5.77
N GLY A 225 1.67 23.50 -4.45
CA GLY A 225 1.96 24.79 -3.82
C GLY A 225 1.00 25.18 -2.71
N ASP A 226 1.34 26.25 -1.99
CA ASP A 226 0.54 26.83 -0.91
C ASP A 226 -0.55 27.79 -1.44
N LEU A 227 -1.68 27.83 -0.75
CA LEU A 227 -2.78 28.76 -0.99
C LEU A 227 -2.41 30.21 -0.62
N GLN A 228 -1.56 30.39 0.39
CA GLN A 228 -1.10 31.72 0.81
C GLN A 228 -0.10 32.32 -0.19
N GLY A 229 0.52 31.46 -0.99
CA GLY A 229 1.46 31.82 -2.03
C GLY A 229 2.90 31.88 -1.55
N ALA A 230 3.81 31.65 -2.48
CA ALA A 230 5.24 31.59 -2.21
C ALA A 230 6.01 32.46 -3.19
N PRO A 231 7.07 33.15 -2.74
CA PRO A 231 7.87 33.98 -3.62
C PRO A 231 8.68 33.11 -4.58
N ILE A 232 8.73 33.54 -5.84
CA ILE A 232 9.49 32.84 -6.88
C ILE A 232 10.94 33.32 -6.84
N PRO A 233 11.95 32.43 -6.70
CA PRO A 233 13.36 32.80 -6.78
C PRO A 233 13.72 33.43 -8.14
N ASP A 234 14.58 34.45 -8.15
CA ASP A 234 15.12 35.04 -9.37
C ASP A 234 16.52 34.49 -9.68
N GLU A 235 16.88 34.38 -10.97
CA GLU A 235 18.17 33.85 -11.44
C GLU A 235 19.36 34.71 -10.97
N LYS A 236 19.13 36.01 -10.74
CA LYS A 236 20.13 36.98 -10.28
C LYS A 236 20.28 37.04 -8.75
N GLY A 237 19.57 36.18 -8.03
CA GLY A 237 19.48 36.19 -6.58
C GLY A 237 18.33 37.07 -6.06
N GLY A 238 17.78 36.69 -4.91
CA GLY A 238 16.55 37.28 -4.37
C GLY A 238 15.29 36.69 -5.00
N PHE A 239 14.21 37.47 -5.01
CA PHE A 239 12.90 37.03 -5.50
C PHE A 239 12.46 37.86 -6.71
N LYS A 240 11.71 37.22 -7.59
CA LYS A 240 11.16 37.84 -8.79
C LYS A 240 10.20 38.97 -8.41
N LYS A 241 10.31 40.10 -9.11
CA LYS A 241 9.49 41.29 -8.89
C LYS A 241 8.64 41.62 -10.10
N ASP A 242 7.48 42.23 -9.85
CA ASP A 242 6.63 42.80 -10.89
C ASP A 242 7.19 44.14 -11.42
N ALA A 243 6.53 44.73 -12.41
CA ALA A 243 6.92 46.02 -12.98
C ALA A 243 6.85 47.19 -11.97
N SER A 244 6.16 47.02 -10.85
CA SER A 244 6.04 47.99 -9.76
C SER A 244 7.09 47.77 -8.65
N GLY A 245 7.94 46.75 -8.77
CA GLY A 245 8.98 46.41 -7.80
C GLY A 245 8.51 45.53 -6.63
N ASN A 246 7.26 45.06 -6.62
CA ASN A 246 6.73 44.18 -5.58
C ASN A 246 7.13 42.72 -5.86
N ILE A 247 7.32 41.92 -4.81
CA ILE A 247 7.64 40.49 -4.93
C ILE A 247 6.42 39.74 -5.49
N ILE A 248 6.65 38.93 -6.53
CA ILE A 248 5.61 38.06 -7.10
C ILE A 248 5.45 36.83 -6.21
N LEU A 249 4.24 36.62 -5.69
CA LEU A 249 3.85 35.43 -4.94
C LEU A 249 2.99 34.54 -5.84
N SER A 250 3.44 33.30 -6.09
CA SER A 250 2.65 32.31 -6.83
C SER A 250 1.83 31.45 -5.88
N LYS A 251 0.54 31.30 -6.19
CA LYS A 251 -0.47 30.59 -5.41
C LYS A 251 -1.04 29.43 -6.21
N VAL A 252 -1.39 28.34 -5.54
CA VAL A 252 -2.09 27.25 -6.22
C VAL A 252 -3.54 27.63 -6.53
N ASP A 253 -3.96 27.55 -7.81
CA ASP A 253 -5.35 27.72 -8.24
C ASP A 253 -6.13 26.40 -8.17
N THR A 254 -6.61 26.12 -6.97
CA THR A 254 -7.50 24.97 -6.68
C THR A 254 -8.76 24.95 -7.56
N LYS A 255 -9.37 26.11 -7.84
CA LYS A 255 -10.71 26.17 -8.45
C LYS A 255 -10.69 25.68 -9.89
N THR A 256 -9.70 26.13 -10.66
CA THR A 256 -9.55 25.74 -12.06
C THR A 256 -9.23 24.25 -12.19
N LEU A 257 -8.35 23.73 -11.33
CA LEU A 257 -7.95 22.31 -11.32
C LEU A 257 -9.08 21.39 -10.85
N GLU A 258 -9.83 21.77 -9.81
CA GLU A 258 -11.03 21.04 -9.37
C GLU A 258 -12.09 20.97 -10.48
N LYS A 259 -12.33 22.10 -11.16
CA LYS A 259 -13.30 22.18 -12.24
C LYS A 259 -12.92 21.29 -13.43
N LEU A 260 -11.65 21.31 -13.85
CA LEU A 260 -11.12 20.46 -14.91
C LEU A 260 -11.29 18.97 -14.59
N ALA A 261 -10.88 18.57 -13.39
CA ALA A 261 -10.97 17.17 -12.97
C ALA A 261 -12.43 16.70 -12.89
N ALA A 262 -13.32 17.51 -12.29
CA ALA A 262 -14.73 17.18 -12.15
C ALA A 262 -15.45 17.02 -13.49
N MET A 263 -15.16 17.89 -14.47
CA MET A 263 -15.79 17.83 -15.80
C MET A 263 -15.43 16.57 -16.60
N THR A 264 -14.24 16.01 -16.38
CA THR A 264 -13.75 14.82 -17.08
C THR A 264 -14.01 13.52 -16.30
N GLY A 265 -14.61 13.60 -15.10
CA GLY A 265 -14.82 12.45 -14.22
C GLY A 265 -13.55 11.98 -13.49
N GLY A 266 -12.50 12.80 -13.47
CA GLY A 266 -11.31 12.59 -12.64
C GLY A 266 -11.41 13.33 -11.30
N ILE A 267 -10.28 13.44 -10.59
CA ILE A 267 -10.21 14.03 -9.25
C ILE A 267 -9.06 15.02 -9.15
N TYR A 268 -9.31 16.08 -8.36
CA TYR A 268 -8.28 17.01 -7.92
C TYR A 268 -7.71 16.57 -6.57
N VAL A 269 -6.39 16.62 -6.48
CA VAL A 269 -5.63 16.41 -5.24
C VAL A 269 -4.66 17.57 -5.08
N ARG A 270 -4.48 18.03 -3.85
CA ARG A 270 -3.47 19.02 -3.53
C ARG A 270 -2.25 18.36 -2.91
N SER A 271 -1.09 18.66 -3.45
CA SER A 271 0.21 18.35 -2.86
C SER A 271 0.48 19.26 -1.66
N VAL A 272 0.64 18.67 -0.48
CA VAL A 272 1.08 19.39 0.73
C VAL A 272 2.31 18.67 1.28
N ALA A 273 3.24 19.40 1.90
CA ALA A 273 4.48 18.82 2.42
C ALA A 273 4.20 17.70 3.43
N GLY A 274 4.55 16.45 3.09
CA GLY A 274 4.49 15.29 4.01
C GLY A 274 4.22 13.97 3.31
N ASP A 275 3.25 13.95 2.39
CA ASP A 275 2.89 12.83 1.52
C ASP A 275 2.13 13.43 0.33
N MET A 276 2.52 13.11 -0.90
CA MET A 276 1.73 13.48 -2.06
C MET A 276 0.88 12.26 -2.43
N ASP A 277 -0.44 12.42 -2.43
CA ASP A 277 -1.39 11.32 -2.62
C ASP A 277 -1.46 10.81 -4.08
N LEU A 278 -0.37 10.86 -4.87
CA LEU A 278 -0.35 10.24 -6.22
C LEU A 278 -0.65 8.75 -6.13
N ASP A 279 -0.19 8.11 -5.07
CA ASP A 279 -0.50 6.72 -4.70
C ASP A 279 -2.01 6.51 -4.55
N MET A 280 -2.72 7.46 -3.92
CA MET A 280 -4.17 7.38 -3.74
C MET A 280 -4.91 7.62 -5.05
N ILE A 281 -4.45 8.56 -5.88
CA ILE A 281 -5.02 8.79 -7.23
C ILE A 281 -4.88 7.52 -8.07
N TYR A 282 -3.68 6.94 -8.10
CA TYR A 282 -3.42 5.73 -8.87
C TYR A 282 -4.21 4.55 -8.32
N THR A 283 -4.07 4.24 -7.03
CA THR A 283 -4.63 3.03 -6.41
C THR A 283 -6.16 3.09 -6.27
N ASP A 284 -6.73 4.19 -5.79
CA ASP A 284 -8.16 4.22 -5.48
C ASP A 284 -9.00 4.61 -6.70
N LYS A 285 -8.41 5.32 -7.68
CA LYS A 285 -9.17 5.94 -8.77
C LYS A 285 -8.77 5.41 -10.12
N ILE A 286 -7.50 5.44 -10.50
CA ILE A 286 -7.09 4.89 -11.80
C ILE A 286 -7.32 3.36 -11.80
N LEU A 287 -6.89 2.63 -10.77
CA LEU A 287 -7.13 1.18 -10.68
C LEU A 287 -8.59 0.82 -10.35
N GLY A 288 -9.26 1.66 -9.56
CA GLY A 288 -10.63 1.40 -9.11
C GLY A 288 -11.72 1.76 -10.13
N THR A 289 -11.46 2.70 -11.04
CA THR A 289 -12.49 3.22 -11.97
C THR A 289 -12.20 2.98 -13.45
N MET A 290 -11.00 2.51 -13.80
CA MET A 290 -10.65 2.20 -15.20
C MET A 290 -10.57 0.70 -15.44
N GLU A 291 -11.20 0.25 -16.52
CA GLU A 291 -11.12 -1.13 -16.99
C GLU A 291 -9.78 -1.35 -17.71
N ARG A 292 -8.95 -2.24 -17.13
CA ARG A 292 -7.67 -2.62 -17.74
C ARG A 292 -7.91 -3.48 -18.97
N LYS A 293 -7.50 -2.98 -20.13
CA LYS A 293 -7.60 -3.68 -21.43
C LYS A 293 -6.25 -4.24 -21.87
N THR A 294 -6.29 -5.22 -22.77
CA THR A 294 -5.11 -5.99 -23.15
C THR A 294 -4.16 -5.12 -23.99
N LEU A 295 -3.02 -4.73 -23.41
CA LEU A 295 -2.03 -3.84 -24.03
C LEU A 295 -1.06 -4.58 -24.94
N THR A 296 -0.71 -5.83 -24.62
CA THR A 296 0.21 -6.63 -25.45
C THR A 296 0.09 -8.12 -25.17
N SER A 297 0.18 -8.92 -26.24
CA SER A 297 0.27 -10.38 -26.19
C SER A 297 1.73 -10.79 -26.43
N GLY A 298 2.57 -10.72 -25.40
CA GLY A 298 3.91 -11.27 -25.46
C GLY A 298 3.87 -12.80 -25.53
N LYS A 299 4.75 -13.43 -26.32
CA LYS A 299 4.88 -14.90 -26.32
C LYS A 299 6.00 -15.30 -25.36
N LYS A 300 5.65 -15.94 -24.24
CA LYS A 300 6.63 -16.54 -23.33
C LYS A 300 6.91 -17.97 -23.77
N LYS A 301 8.20 -18.32 -23.87
CA LYS A 301 8.64 -19.69 -24.16
C LYS A 301 8.60 -20.51 -22.88
N ILE A 302 7.71 -21.48 -22.80
CA ILE A 302 7.61 -22.41 -21.68
C ILE A 302 8.15 -23.76 -22.12
N TRP A 303 9.17 -24.23 -21.43
CA TRP A 303 9.80 -25.51 -21.70
C TRP A 303 8.98 -26.66 -21.13
N GLU A 304 8.74 -27.68 -21.93
CA GLU A 304 7.98 -28.84 -21.49
C GLU A 304 8.89 -29.86 -20.83
N ASN A 305 8.50 -30.31 -19.64
CA ASN A 305 9.19 -31.39 -18.95
C ASN A 305 8.83 -32.74 -19.60
N ARG A 306 9.85 -33.48 -20.03
CA ARG A 306 9.74 -34.75 -20.77
C ARG A 306 10.41 -35.89 -20.01
N TYR A 307 10.42 -35.82 -18.67
CA TYR A 307 11.01 -36.84 -17.79
C TYR A 307 10.48 -38.26 -18.03
N GLN A 308 9.26 -38.39 -18.55
CA GLN A 308 8.62 -39.68 -18.81
C GLN A 308 9.46 -40.57 -19.75
N TRP A 309 10.12 -39.98 -20.75
CA TRP A 309 10.97 -40.71 -21.70
C TRP A 309 12.21 -41.31 -21.04
N VAL A 310 12.71 -40.68 -19.98
CA VAL A 310 13.86 -41.16 -19.20
C VAL A 310 13.41 -42.10 -18.08
N LEU A 311 12.22 -41.88 -17.53
CA LEU A 311 11.63 -42.75 -16.51
C LEU A 311 11.21 -44.11 -17.08
N PHE A 312 10.78 -44.16 -18.33
CA PHE A 312 10.37 -45.41 -18.97
C PHE A 312 11.47 -46.50 -18.97
N PRO A 313 12.70 -46.26 -19.47
CA PRO A 313 13.76 -47.26 -19.42
C PRO A 313 14.14 -47.64 -17.98
N CYS A 314 14.02 -46.72 -17.00
CA CYS A 314 14.20 -47.06 -15.57
C CYS A 314 13.22 -48.17 -15.15
N LEU A 315 11.93 -48.00 -15.45
CA LEU A 315 10.90 -48.98 -15.10
C LEU A 315 11.09 -50.31 -15.84
N VAL A 316 11.46 -50.28 -17.12
CA VAL A 316 11.74 -51.50 -17.89
C VAL A 316 12.90 -52.29 -17.27
N LEU A 317 13.99 -51.63 -16.88
CA LEU A 317 15.14 -52.29 -16.26
C LEU A 317 14.78 -52.93 -14.92
N LEU A 318 13.97 -52.25 -14.10
CA LEU A 318 13.47 -52.82 -12.84
C LEU A 318 12.51 -53.98 -13.08
N LEU A 319 11.70 -53.95 -14.14
CA LEU A 319 10.83 -55.08 -14.51
C LEU A 319 11.65 -56.31 -14.91
N ILE A 320 12.72 -56.13 -15.69
CA ILE A 320 13.65 -57.21 -16.06
C ILE A 320 14.35 -57.77 -14.82
N GLU A 321 14.79 -56.91 -13.89
CA GLU A 321 15.37 -57.31 -12.61
C GLU A 321 14.40 -58.19 -11.81
N PHE A 322 13.12 -57.78 -11.74
CA PHE A 322 12.06 -58.49 -11.05
C PHE A 322 11.81 -59.87 -11.67
N LEU A 323 11.73 -59.97 -13.01
CA LEU A 323 11.54 -61.23 -13.74
C LEU A 323 12.67 -62.25 -13.51
N LEU A 324 13.88 -61.76 -13.23
CA LEU A 324 15.05 -62.59 -12.90
C LEU A 324 15.05 -63.09 -11.44
N SER A 325 14.10 -62.65 -10.59
CA SER A 325 14.01 -63.09 -9.19
C SER A 325 13.50 -64.54 -9.07
N PRO A 326 14.18 -65.41 -8.30
CA PRO A 326 13.77 -66.80 -8.13
C PRO A 326 12.49 -66.95 -7.30
N LYS A 327 12.12 -65.95 -6.48
CA LYS A 327 10.83 -65.88 -5.80
C LYS A 327 9.93 -64.91 -6.59
N LYS A 328 8.97 -65.46 -7.32
CA LYS A 328 7.98 -64.67 -8.07
C LYS A 328 6.79 -64.37 -7.18
N ASN A 329 6.66 -63.14 -6.71
CA ASN A 329 5.48 -62.70 -5.99
C ASN A 329 4.52 -62.04 -6.98
N VAL A 330 3.40 -62.69 -7.30
CA VAL A 330 2.42 -62.17 -8.29
C VAL A 330 1.86 -60.80 -7.90
N LYS A 331 1.85 -60.45 -6.61
CA LYS A 331 1.47 -59.12 -6.12
C LYS A 331 2.46 -58.03 -6.54
N GLU A 332 3.77 -58.32 -6.48
CA GLU A 332 4.82 -57.38 -6.88
C GLU A 332 4.81 -57.14 -8.39
N LEU A 333 4.51 -58.19 -9.19
CA LEU A 333 4.33 -58.06 -10.64
C LEU A 333 3.15 -57.17 -10.99
N PHE A 334 2.01 -57.33 -10.30
CA PHE A 334 0.81 -56.53 -10.52
C PHE A 334 1.06 -55.05 -10.20
N ILE A 335 1.73 -54.74 -9.08
CA ILE A 335 2.12 -53.37 -8.73
C ILE A 335 3.02 -52.77 -9.82
N PHE A 336 3.98 -53.54 -10.33
CA PHE A 336 4.90 -53.06 -11.37
C PHE A 336 4.18 -52.70 -12.68
N VAL A 337 3.30 -53.59 -13.14
CA VAL A 337 2.50 -53.38 -14.36
C VAL A 337 1.54 -52.20 -14.17
N PHE A 338 0.95 -52.05 -12.99
CA PHE A 338 0.07 -50.94 -12.64
C PHE A 338 0.82 -49.59 -12.66
N VAL A 339 2.02 -49.51 -12.09
CA VAL A 339 2.87 -48.30 -12.09
C VAL A 339 3.30 -47.93 -13.51
N ILE A 340 3.69 -48.90 -14.34
CA ILE A 340 4.00 -48.66 -15.76
C ILE A 340 2.77 -48.13 -16.50
N GLY A 341 1.59 -48.70 -16.23
CA GLY A 341 0.32 -48.24 -16.77
C GLY A 341 0.00 -46.79 -16.40
N ILE A 342 0.24 -46.37 -15.15
CA ILE A 342 0.06 -44.98 -14.71
C ILE A 342 1.03 -44.03 -15.42
N VAL A 343 2.30 -44.42 -15.58
CA VAL A 343 3.29 -43.59 -16.29
C VAL A 343 2.93 -43.44 -17.77
N PHE A 344 2.39 -44.48 -18.41
CA PHE A 344 1.87 -44.39 -19.79
C PHE A 344 0.59 -43.57 -19.88
N PHE A 345 -0.33 -43.72 -18.93
CA PHE A 345 -1.60 -42.99 -18.89
C PHE A 345 -1.39 -41.48 -18.70
N THR A 346 -0.45 -41.11 -17.81
CA THR A 346 -0.04 -39.71 -17.58
C THR A 346 0.78 -39.12 -18.74
N ALA A 347 1.39 -39.95 -19.58
CA ALA A 347 2.11 -39.51 -20.78
C ALA A 347 1.19 -39.21 -21.95
N GLN A 348 0.04 -39.90 -22.09
CA GLN A 348 -0.92 -39.68 -23.17
C GLN A 348 -2.00 -38.66 -22.81
N ASN A 349 -2.51 -38.69 -21.58
CA ASN A 349 -3.45 -37.70 -21.09
C ASN A 349 -2.67 -36.70 -20.25
N GLY A 350 -2.28 -35.58 -20.87
CA GLY A 350 -1.65 -34.48 -20.15
C GLY A 350 -2.49 -34.13 -18.92
N VAL A 351 -1.97 -34.49 -17.74
CA VAL A 351 -2.45 -34.09 -16.41
C VAL A 351 -3.98 -33.99 -16.33
N VAL A 352 -4.66 -35.13 -16.14
CA VAL A 352 -6.03 -35.10 -15.59
C VAL A 352 -5.92 -34.63 -14.14
N TYR A 353 -6.48 -33.46 -13.89
CA TYR A 353 -6.50 -32.71 -12.64
C TYR A 353 -6.98 -33.56 -11.46
N ALA A 354 -6.04 -34.11 -10.70
CA ALA A 354 -6.23 -34.49 -9.30
C ALA A 354 -5.38 -33.56 -8.42
N GLN A 355 -5.57 -32.25 -8.56
CA GLN A 355 -5.12 -31.22 -7.60
C GLN A 355 -6.37 -30.60 -6.97
N THR A 356 -7.18 -31.43 -6.33
CA THR A 356 -8.49 -31.05 -5.78
C THR A 356 -8.34 -30.17 -4.54
N VAL A 357 -8.79 -28.92 -4.63
CA VAL A 357 -9.01 -27.91 -3.56
C VAL A 357 -7.79 -27.48 -2.73
N SER A 358 -6.99 -28.43 -2.23
CA SER A 358 -5.88 -28.21 -1.31
C SER A 358 -4.75 -27.37 -1.93
N SER A 359 -4.50 -27.50 -3.23
CA SER A 359 -3.44 -26.73 -3.90
C SER A 359 -3.77 -25.23 -3.96
N SER A 360 -4.98 -24.89 -4.44
CA SER A 360 -5.40 -23.49 -4.59
C SER A 360 -5.52 -22.79 -3.23
N VAL A 361 -6.04 -23.49 -2.21
CA VAL A 361 -6.04 -22.96 -0.84
C VAL A 361 -4.62 -22.68 -0.34
N LYS A 362 -3.67 -23.62 -0.49
CA LYS A 362 -2.28 -23.43 -0.04
C LYS A 362 -1.61 -22.25 -0.76
N GLN A 363 -1.83 -22.13 -2.07
CA GLN A 363 -1.35 -20.99 -2.85
C GLN A 363 -1.96 -19.67 -2.36
N GLY A 364 -3.26 -19.67 -2.04
CA GLY A 364 -3.94 -18.52 -1.46
C GLY A 364 -3.35 -18.10 -0.11
N ILE A 365 -3.07 -19.05 0.78
CA ILE A 365 -2.44 -18.78 2.09
C ILE A 365 -1.00 -18.26 1.92
N SER A 366 -0.21 -18.87 1.03
CA SER A 366 1.16 -18.41 0.75
C SER A 366 1.15 -16.97 0.23
N ALA A 367 0.31 -16.69 -0.76
CA ALA A 367 0.16 -15.35 -1.32
C ALA A 367 -0.32 -14.35 -0.26
N PHE A 368 -1.22 -14.75 0.64
CA PHE A 368 -1.67 -13.91 1.74
C PHE A 368 -0.53 -13.55 2.70
N ASN A 369 0.29 -14.53 3.08
CA ASN A 369 1.45 -14.33 3.96
C ASN A 369 2.55 -13.47 3.29
N GLU A 370 2.69 -13.58 1.97
CA GLU A 370 3.58 -12.75 1.15
C GLU A 370 3.00 -11.35 0.87
N GLN A 371 1.87 -10.98 1.48
CA GLN A 371 1.16 -9.70 1.30
C GLN A 371 0.67 -9.45 -0.14
N LYS A 372 0.54 -10.51 -0.95
CA LYS A 372 -0.01 -10.50 -2.31
C LYS A 372 -1.52 -10.76 -2.26
N TYR A 373 -2.27 -9.85 -1.63
CA TYR A 373 -3.67 -10.09 -1.28
C TYR A 373 -4.61 -10.30 -2.48
N GLU A 374 -4.38 -9.61 -3.60
CA GLU A 374 -5.13 -9.87 -4.84
C GLU A 374 -4.94 -11.29 -5.36
N GLN A 375 -3.71 -11.80 -5.34
CA GLN A 375 -3.40 -13.17 -5.77
C GLN A 375 -4.00 -14.17 -4.78
N ALA A 376 -3.90 -13.88 -3.48
CA ALA A 376 -4.51 -14.70 -2.43
C ALA A 376 -6.03 -14.83 -2.64
N LYS A 377 -6.72 -13.70 -2.87
CA LYS A 377 -8.15 -13.64 -3.16
C LYS A 377 -8.50 -14.49 -4.38
N LYS A 378 -7.74 -14.36 -5.49
CA LYS A 378 -7.97 -15.16 -6.69
C LYS A 378 -7.85 -16.67 -6.41
N HIS A 379 -6.79 -17.09 -5.74
CA HIS A 379 -6.59 -18.50 -5.39
C HIS A 379 -7.68 -19.04 -4.45
N PHE A 380 -8.21 -18.22 -3.53
CA PHE A 380 -9.35 -18.61 -2.70
C PHE A 380 -10.67 -18.67 -3.48
N ILE A 381 -10.90 -17.78 -4.46
CA ILE A 381 -12.04 -17.85 -5.37
C ILE A 381 -11.97 -19.11 -6.24
N ASP A 382 -10.79 -19.43 -6.79
CA ASP A 382 -10.57 -20.66 -7.55
C ASP A 382 -10.90 -21.90 -6.70
N ALA A 383 -10.48 -21.91 -5.42
CA ALA A 383 -10.86 -22.97 -4.47
C ALA A 383 -12.38 -22.98 -4.16
N GLN A 384 -13.03 -21.83 -4.17
CA GLN A 384 -14.46 -21.70 -3.90
C GLN A 384 -15.32 -22.24 -5.04
N LEU A 385 -14.86 -22.13 -6.30
CA LEU A 385 -15.55 -22.74 -7.44
C LEU A 385 -15.68 -24.26 -7.28
N GLU A 386 -14.71 -24.90 -6.63
CA GLU A 386 -14.72 -26.34 -6.35
C GLU A 386 -15.50 -26.70 -5.08
N SER A 387 -15.65 -25.78 -4.12
CA SER A 387 -16.37 -26.00 -2.87
C SER A 387 -17.20 -24.77 -2.48
N PRO A 388 -18.30 -24.49 -3.19
CA PRO A 388 -19.07 -23.25 -3.02
C PRO A 388 -19.66 -23.08 -1.63
N GLU A 389 -19.98 -24.16 -0.93
CA GLU A 389 -20.61 -24.13 0.40
C GLU A 389 -19.60 -23.98 1.56
N ASN A 390 -18.29 -23.92 1.29
CA ASN A 390 -17.28 -23.90 2.34
C ASN A 390 -17.13 -22.50 2.95
N ALA A 391 -17.70 -22.30 4.14
CA ALA A 391 -17.64 -21.05 4.90
C ALA A 391 -16.20 -20.53 5.17
N LYS A 392 -15.20 -21.42 5.28
CA LYS A 392 -13.80 -21.01 5.46
C LYS A 392 -13.24 -20.30 4.23
N LEU A 393 -13.70 -20.67 3.04
CA LEU A 393 -13.27 -20.01 1.79
C LEU A 393 -13.85 -18.60 1.71
N TYR A 394 -15.13 -18.42 2.04
CA TYR A 394 -15.71 -17.08 2.19
C TYR A 394 -14.93 -16.24 3.20
N TYR A 395 -14.59 -16.80 4.36
CA TYR A 395 -13.79 -16.09 5.35
C TYR A 395 -12.42 -15.66 4.79
N ASN A 396 -11.71 -16.57 4.11
CA ASN A 396 -10.38 -16.30 3.53
C ASN A 396 -10.44 -15.28 2.39
N ILE A 397 -11.45 -15.35 1.52
CA ILE A 397 -11.72 -14.34 0.48
C ILE A 397 -12.00 -12.98 1.14
N GLY A 398 -12.82 -12.96 2.19
CA GLY A 398 -13.14 -11.76 2.94
C GLY A 398 -11.91 -11.13 3.59
N ALA A 399 -11.04 -11.94 4.19
CA ALA A 399 -9.78 -11.50 4.77
C ALA A 399 -8.83 -10.93 3.71
N ALA A 400 -8.68 -11.61 2.57
CA ALA A 400 -7.85 -11.13 1.46
C ALA A 400 -8.39 -9.81 0.89
N ALA A 401 -9.70 -9.70 0.67
CA ALA A 401 -10.35 -8.48 0.20
C ALA A 401 -10.19 -7.33 1.22
N TYR A 402 -10.32 -7.60 2.53
CA TYR A 402 -10.12 -6.61 3.57
C TYR A 402 -8.70 -6.04 3.55
N MET A 403 -7.70 -6.93 3.50
CA MET A 403 -6.29 -6.51 3.44
C MET A 403 -5.95 -5.77 2.15
N ASN A 404 -6.70 -6.02 1.09
CA ASN A 404 -6.62 -5.30 -0.17
C ASN A 404 -7.51 -4.04 -0.24
N LYS A 405 -8.07 -3.59 0.90
CA LYS A 405 -8.95 -2.42 1.03
C LYS A 405 -10.27 -2.49 0.24
N GLU A 406 -10.65 -3.67 -0.24
CA GLU A 406 -11.94 -3.93 -0.92
C GLU A 406 -13.04 -4.23 0.11
N TYR A 407 -13.38 -3.25 0.93
CA TYR A 407 -14.24 -3.44 2.10
C TYR A 407 -15.67 -3.92 1.78
N GLU A 408 -16.23 -3.54 0.64
CA GLU A 408 -17.55 -4.03 0.20
C GLU A 408 -17.55 -5.53 -0.11
N GLN A 409 -16.49 -6.03 -0.76
CA GLN A 409 -16.35 -7.46 -1.02
C GLN A 409 -16.04 -8.22 0.27
N ALA A 410 -15.20 -7.65 1.13
CA ALA A 410 -14.91 -8.20 2.45
C ALA A 410 -16.20 -8.38 3.27
N LYS A 411 -17.04 -7.34 3.31
CA LYS A 411 -18.34 -7.35 4.01
C LYS A 411 -19.24 -8.48 3.52
N LYS A 412 -19.44 -8.62 2.21
CA LYS A 412 -20.29 -9.69 1.62
C LYS A 412 -19.77 -11.08 1.99
N ASN A 413 -18.47 -11.28 1.89
CA ASN A 413 -17.84 -12.57 2.18
C ASN A 413 -17.86 -12.91 3.68
N PHE A 414 -17.62 -11.95 4.57
CA PHE A 414 -17.75 -12.19 6.01
C PHE A 414 -19.19 -12.45 6.47
N ILE A 415 -20.19 -11.79 5.86
CA ILE A 415 -21.61 -12.13 6.10
C ILE A 415 -21.89 -13.58 5.74
N GLN A 416 -21.37 -14.07 4.61
CA GLN A 416 -21.57 -15.44 4.20
C GLN A 416 -20.81 -16.43 5.09
N ALA A 417 -19.57 -16.12 5.46
CA ALA A 417 -18.80 -16.93 6.41
C ALA A 417 -19.46 -17.02 7.79
N ALA A 418 -20.09 -15.94 8.26
CA ALA A 418 -20.77 -15.88 9.56
C ALA A 418 -22.05 -16.75 9.66
N LYS A 419 -22.50 -17.35 8.56
CA LYS A 419 -23.63 -18.31 8.55
C LYS A 419 -23.23 -19.73 8.97
N THR A 420 -21.93 -19.99 9.12
CA THR A 420 -21.43 -21.31 9.53
C THR A 420 -21.90 -21.71 10.93
N ASP A 421 -22.05 -23.02 11.16
CA ASP A 421 -22.33 -23.59 12.48
C ASP A 421 -21.09 -23.61 13.39
N ASP A 422 -19.87 -23.52 12.82
CA ASP A 422 -18.62 -23.44 13.57
C ASP A 422 -18.59 -22.15 14.40
N ILE A 423 -18.71 -22.30 15.73
CA ILE A 423 -18.79 -21.21 16.70
C ILE A 423 -17.60 -20.25 16.57
N LYS A 424 -16.39 -20.80 16.36
CA LYS A 424 -15.16 -20.00 16.31
C LYS A 424 -15.06 -19.27 14.98
N LEU A 425 -15.30 -19.95 13.86
CA LEU A 425 -15.27 -19.30 12.55
C LEU A 425 -16.37 -18.24 12.43
N ARG A 426 -17.56 -18.50 12.98
CA ARG A 426 -18.66 -17.54 13.04
C ARG A 426 -18.30 -16.31 13.87
N HIS A 427 -17.67 -16.52 15.03
CA HIS A 427 -17.12 -15.44 15.85
C HIS A 427 -16.14 -14.58 15.04
N ASP A 428 -15.11 -15.19 14.46
CA ASP A 428 -14.05 -14.47 13.75
C ASP A 428 -14.60 -13.72 12.52
N ALA A 429 -15.56 -14.32 11.79
CA ALA A 429 -16.24 -13.68 10.68
C ALA A 429 -17.06 -12.45 11.11
N ARG A 430 -17.82 -12.55 12.22
CA ARG A 430 -18.58 -11.41 12.77
C ARG A 430 -17.66 -10.31 13.28
N TYR A 431 -16.55 -10.68 13.91
CA TYR A 431 -15.53 -9.75 14.39
C TYR A 431 -14.95 -8.95 13.22
N ASN A 432 -14.55 -9.63 12.14
CA ASN A 432 -14.04 -8.96 10.95
C ASN A 432 -15.11 -8.16 10.20
N LEU A 433 -16.37 -8.59 10.22
CA LEU A 433 -17.48 -7.81 9.69
C LEU A 433 -17.62 -6.47 10.42
N ALA A 434 -17.50 -6.45 11.75
CA ALA A 434 -17.53 -5.22 12.54
C ALA A 434 -16.29 -4.33 12.27
N ASN A 435 -15.10 -4.92 12.13
CA ASN A 435 -13.88 -4.21 11.69
C ASN A 435 -14.08 -3.58 10.29
N THR A 436 -14.70 -4.32 9.37
CA THR A 436 -14.99 -3.87 8.00
C THR A 436 -15.98 -2.70 8.02
N ALA A 437 -17.04 -2.79 8.82
CA ALA A 437 -17.98 -1.68 8.98
C ALA A 437 -17.30 -0.41 9.53
N TYR A 438 -16.37 -0.55 10.47
CA TYR A 438 -15.57 0.58 10.97
C TYR A 438 -14.73 1.20 9.84
N ARG A 439 -14.05 0.38 9.02
CA ARG A 439 -13.25 0.84 7.87
C ARG A 439 -14.06 1.55 6.80
N MET A 440 -15.31 1.16 6.63
CA MET A 440 -16.25 1.83 5.72
C MET A 440 -16.79 3.16 6.29
N GLY A 441 -16.43 3.54 7.52
CA GLY A 441 -16.94 4.73 8.20
C GLY A 441 -18.31 4.54 8.87
N ASN A 442 -18.88 3.33 8.82
CA ASN A 442 -20.17 3.00 9.42
C ASN A 442 -20.02 2.68 10.91
N LEU A 443 -19.73 3.71 11.72
CA LEU A 443 -19.44 3.54 13.16
C LEU A 443 -20.62 2.90 13.92
N ASP A 444 -21.86 3.22 13.55
CA ASP A 444 -23.06 2.62 14.16
C ASP A 444 -23.18 1.12 13.91
N GLU A 445 -22.88 0.68 12.69
CA GLU A 445 -22.90 -0.73 12.30
C GLU A 445 -21.78 -1.50 13.01
N ALA A 446 -20.59 -0.92 13.10
CA ALA A 446 -19.47 -1.50 13.83
C ALA A 446 -19.78 -1.67 15.33
N ILE A 447 -20.34 -0.63 15.99
CA ILE A 447 -20.75 -0.69 17.39
C ILE A 447 -21.76 -1.81 17.63
N LYS A 448 -22.84 -1.86 16.82
CA LYS A 448 -23.85 -2.93 16.93
C LYS A 448 -23.25 -4.31 16.68
N GLY A 449 -22.32 -4.43 15.74
CA GLY A 449 -21.59 -5.67 15.45
C GLY A 449 -20.85 -6.18 16.68
N TYR A 450 -20.01 -5.36 17.29
CA TYR A 450 -19.28 -5.75 18.50
C TYR A 450 -20.19 -6.01 19.70
N GLU A 451 -21.25 -5.21 19.91
CA GLU A 451 -22.23 -5.46 20.97
C GLU A 451 -22.93 -6.82 20.79
N THR A 452 -23.19 -7.22 19.54
CA THR A 452 -23.78 -8.54 19.24
C THR A 452 -22.80 -9.67 19.55
N ILE A 453 -21.51 -9.51 19.23
CA ILE A 453 -20.46 -10.49 19.56
C ILE A 453 -20.36 -10.66 21.09
N LEU A 454 -20.38 -9.57 21.86
CA LEU A 454 -20.26 -9.62 23.33
C LEU A 454 -21.49 -10.23 24.04
N LYS A 455 -22.64 -10.34 23.36
CA LYS A 455 -23.78 -11.11 23.89
C LYS A 455 -23.47 -12.61 23.91
N ASP A 456 -22.85 -13.10 22.83
CA ASP A 456 -22.50 -14.51 22.67
C ASP A 456 -21.16 -14.84 23.37
N PHE A 457 -20.24 -13.86 23.46
CA PHE A 457 -18.90 -14.00 24.03
C PHE A 457 -18.58 -12.86 25.02
N PRO A 458 -19.17 -12.87 26.23
CA PRO A 458 -19.03 -11.77 27.19
C PRO A 458 -17.59 -11.51 27.67
N ASP A 459 -16.71 -12.51 27.58
CA ASP A 459 -15.31 -12.42 28.05
C ASP A 459 -14.30 -12.04 26.96
N ASP A 460 -14.76 -11.74 25.73
CA ASP A 460 -13.85 -11.31 24.66
C ASP A 460 -13.29 -9.90 24.90
N GLY A 461 -12.08 -9.87 25.47
CA GLY A 461 -11.34 -8.64 25.72
C GLY A 461 -11.03 -7.84 24.46
N GLN A 462 -10.79 -8.47 23.31
CA GLN A 462 -10.47 -7.77 22.06
C GLN A 462 -11.69 -7.04 21.52
N THR A 463 -12.84 -7.70 21.53
CA THR A 463 -14.11 -7.07 21.14
C THR A 463 -14.48 -5.90 22.08
N LYS A 464 -14.24 -6.02 23.40
CA LYS A 464 -14.45 -4.91 24.36
C LYS A 464 -13.55 -3.70 24.07
N GLU A 465 -12.27 -3.95 23.81
CA GLU A 465 -11.30 -2.90 23.46
C GLU A 465 -11.73 -2.19 22.16
N ASN A 466 -12.07 -2.94 21.10
CA ASN A 466 -12.52 -2.39 19.83
C ASN A 466 -13.83 -1.61 19.94
N LEU A 467 -14.82 -2.13 20.68
CA LEU A 467 -16.09 -1.43 20.91
C LEU A 467 -15.86 -0.09 21.60
N THR A 468 -14.98 -0.06 22.60
CA THR A 468 -14.64 1.17 23.34
C THR A 468 -14.01 2.19 22.40
N PHE A 469 -13.06 1.75 21.57
CA PHE A 469 -12.40 2.59 20.59
C PHE A 469 -13.38 3.18 19.56
N VAL A 470 -14.24 2.36 18.96
CA VAL A 470 -15.22 2.84 17.97
C VAL A 470 -16.25 3.79 18.60
N LYS A 471 -16.67 3.54 19.86
CA LYS A 471 -17.52 4.48 20.62
C LYS A 471 -16.84 5.83 20.85
N GLN A 472 -15.54 5.84 21.14
CA GLN A 472 -14.76 7.08 21.28
C GLN A 472 -14.67 7.83 19.94
N LYS A 473 -14.33 7.13 18.85
CA LYS A 473 -14.29 7.73 17.49
C LYS A 473 -15.63 8.35 17.09
N LYS A 474 -16.74 7.70 17.44
CA LYS A 474 -18.09 8.24 17.19
C LYS A 474 -18.33 9.54 17.98
N LYS A 475 -17.91 9.61 19.24
CA LYS A 475 -18.00 10.84 20.05
C LYS A 475 -17.15 11.98 19.47
N GLU A 476 -15.92 11.69 19.04
CA GLU A 476 -15.05 12.66 18.36
C GLU A 476 -15.71 13.21 17.09
N GLN A 477 -16.33 12.34 16.29
CA GLN A 477 -17.05 12.74 15.08
C GLN A 477 -18.28 13.62 15.38
N GLN A 478 -18.99 13.34 16.47
CA GLN A 478 -20.14 14.15 16.91
C GLN A 478 -19.69 15.53 17.40
N GLN A 479 -18.63 15.61 18.20
CA GLN A 479 -18.07 16.87 18.68
C GLN A 479 -17.56 17.76 17.52
N GLN A 480 -16.95 17.16 16.49
CA GLN A 480 -16.55 17.90 15.29
C GLN A 480 -17.73 18.42 14.48
N LYS A 481 -18.88 17.72 14.49
CA LYS A 481 -20.12 18.19 13.84
C LYS A 481 -20.77 19.33 14.63
N GLU A 482 -20.79 19.25 15.96
CA GLU A 482 -21.27 20.33 16.84
C GLU A 482 -20.39 21.59 16.70
N SER A 483 -19.06 21.42 16.65
CA SER A 483 -18.10 22.51 16.44
C SER A 483 -18.25 23.22 15.09
N LYS A 484 -18.77 22.52 14.06
CA LYS A 484 -19.10 23.09 12.74
C LYS A 484 -20.49 23.75 12.74
N SER A 485 -21.46 23.18 13.45
CA SER A 485 -22.79 23.77 13.61
C SER A 485 -22.75 25.10 14.39
N ASP A 486 -21.84 25.24 15.37
CA ASP A 486 -21.65 26.51 16.10
C ASP A 486 -20.99 27.61 15.25
N LYS A 487 -20.28 27.24 14.16
CA LYS A 487 -19.71 28.22 13.21
C LYS A 487 -20.71 28.73 12.18
N ASP A 488 -21.73 27.93 11.83
CA ASP A 488 -22.83 28.39 10.97
C ASP A 488 -23.95 29.09 11.78
N GLY A 489 -24.15 28.71 13.05
CA GLY A 489 -25.01 29.45 13.99
C GLY A 489 -24.47 30.84 14.38
N ASP A 490 -23.17 31.10 14.19
CA ASP A 490 -22.55 32.43 14.42
C ASP A 490 -22.69 33.38 13.22
N LYS A 491 -23.20 32.91 12.06
CA LYS A 491 -23.59 33.82 10.96
C LYS A 491 -25.00 34.38 11.13
N ASP A 492 -25.95 33.60 11.67
CA ASP A 492 -27.30 34.09 11.97
C ASP A 492 -27.40 34.87 13.30
N LYS A 493 -26.38 34.78 14.17
CA LYS A 493 -26.24 35.69 15.33
C LYS A 493 -25.55 37.02 14.99
N LYS A 494 -24.75 37.09 13.92
CA LYS A 494 -24.11 38.34 13.48
C LYS A 494 -25.03 39.33 12.76
N ASP A 495 -26.19 38.89 12.25
CA ASP A 495 -27.24 39.78 11.74
C ASP A 495 -28.34 40.14 12.78
N LYS A 496 -28.34 39.51 13.96
CA LYS A 496 -29.12 39.99 15.12
C LYS A 496 -28.33 40.93 16.02
N ASP A 497 -27.01 40.78 16.13
CA ASP A 497 -26.15 41.73 16.88
C ASP A 497 -25.82 43.04 16.14
N LYS A 498 -26.28 43.19 14.88
CA LYS A 498 -26.27 44.49 14.15
C LYS A 498 -27.58 45.28 14.25
N LYS A 499 -28.65 44.74 14.83
CA LYS A 499 -29.89 45.50 15.13
C LYS A 499 -30.06 45.90 16.60
N ASP A 500 -29.21 45.39 17.50
CA ASP A 500 -29.17 45.80 18.92
C ASP A 500 -28.00 46.75 19.27
N LYS A 501 -27.16 47.13 18.30
CA LYS A 501 -26.12 48.18 18.46
C LYS A 501 -26.57 49.61 18.09
N ASP A 502 -27.71 49.79 17.42
CA ASP A 502 -28.33 51.12 17.20
C ASP A 502 -29.35 51.51 18.30
N LYS A 503 -29.48 50.69 19.36
CA LYS A 503 -30.34 50.99 20.53
C LYS A 503 -29.60 51.19 21.85
N LYS A 504 -28.26 51.23 21.85
CA LYS A 504 -27.43 51.51 23.04
C LYS A 504 -26.45 52.69 22.90
N ASP A 505 -26.74 53.61 21.97
CA ASP A 505 -26.13 54.95 21.91
C ASP A 505 -27.12 56.09 22.24
N LYS A 506 -28.29 55.77 22.84
CA LYS A 506 -29.24 56.76 23.39
C LYS A 506 -29.30 56.86 24.92
N ASP A 507 -28.59 56.02 25.67
CA ASP A 507 -28.66 55.99 27.16
C ASP A 507 -27.32 56.21 27.89
N LYS A 508 -26.36 56.92 27.28
CA LYS A 508 -25.19 57.50 27.98
C LYS A 508 -24.96 58.97 27.64
N LYS A 509 -26.07 59.72 27.52
CA LYS A 509 -26.08 61.19 27.50
C LYS A 509 -26.99 61.80 28.59
N ASP A 510 -27.28 61.05 29.65
CA ASP A 510 -27.98 61.53 30.85
C ASP A 510 -27.32 60.95 32.12
N LYS A 511 -26.18 61.52 32.52
CA LYS A 511 -25.67 61.56 33.91
C LYS A 511 -24.38 62.39 34.02
N ASP A 512 -24.46 63.64 33.57
CA ASP A 512 -23.68 64.77 34.12
C ASP A 512 -24.30 66.11 33.68
N LYS A 513 -25.61 66.23 33.87
CA LYS A 513 -26.34 67.51 33.94
C LYS A 513 -27.43 67.42 35.02
N GLN A 514 -27.00 67.35 36.27
CA GLN A 514 -27.77 67.85 37.41
C GLN A 514 -26.84 68.06 38.60
N ASP A 515 -25.93 69.02 38.47
CA ASP A 515 -25.54 69.89 39.58
C ASP A 515 -24.94 71.17 39.01
N LYS A 516 -25.85 72.09 38.64
CA LYS A 516 -25.75 73.55 38.83
C LYS A 516 -26.86 74.22 38.02
N ASP A 517 -28.06 74.21 38.61
CA ASP A 517 -29.06 75.25 38.37
C ASP A 517 -29.81 75.58 39.68
N LYS A 518 -29.13 76.35 40.52
CA LYS A 518 -29.61 77.43 41.40
C LYS A 518 -28.35 78.30 41.57
N GLN A 519 -28.22 79.49 41.01
CA GLN A 519 -29.11 80.63 41.12
C GLN A 519 -28.87 81.61 39.97
N ASN A 520 -29.99 82.12 39.50
CA ASN A 520 -30.15 83.39 38.82
C ASN A 520 -29.65 84.54 39.73
N SER A 521 -28.63 85.30 39.31
CA SER A 521 -28.47 86.73 39.64
C SER A 521 -27.28 87.36 38.92
N LYS A 522 -27.59 88.29 38.02
CA LYS A 522 -26.84 89.50 37.62
C LYS A 522 -25.55 89.36 36.79
N ARG A 523 -25.75 89.63 35.49
CA ARG A 523 -25.17 90.70 34.66
C ARG A 523 -23.81 91.33 35.05
N ASP A 524 -23.05 91.52 33.96
CA ASP A 524 -22.12 92.60 33.62
C ASP A 524 -20.68 92.52 34.15
N GLN A 525 -19.75 92.25 33.22
CA GLN A 525 -18.69 93.17 32.74
C GLN A 525 -17.52 92.34 32.18
N ASP A 526 -17.29 92.36 30.88
CA ASP A 526 -16.57 93.38 30.12
C ASP A 526 -15.05 93.10 30.09
N LYS A 527 -14.53 93.12 28.85
CA LYS A 527 -13.15 93.40 28.43
C LYS A 527 -12.00 92.38 28.60
N ASN A 528 -11.65 91.86 27.42
CA ASN A 528 -10.48 92.29 26.62
C ASN A 528 -9.06 91.84 27.02
N GLN A 529 -8.37 91.45 25.94
CA GLN A 529 -6.98 91.77 25.60
C GLN A 529 -5.83 90.89 26.09
N ASN A 530 -5.13 90.33 25.08
CA ASN A 530 -3.69 90.48 24.79
C ASN A 530 -2.69 90.00 25.88
N LYS A 531 -1.46 89.57 25.61
CA LYS A 531 -0.62 89.27 24.45
C LYS A 531 0.71 88.80 25.08
N ASP A 532 1.45 88.00 24.33
CA ASP A 532 2.91 88.05 24.22
C ASP A 532 3.86 87.58 25.36
N GLN A 533 4.84 86.81 24.87
CA GLN A 533 6.29 86.86 25.12
C GLN A 533 6.98 85.77 25.98
N GLU A 534 7.56 84.83 25.23
CA GLU A 534 9.01 84.59 25.04
C GLU A 534 9.97 84.15 26.17
N LYS A 535 10.77 83.14 25.77
CA LYS A 535 12.18 82.79 26.10
C LYS A 535 12.44 82.13 27.46
N GLY A 536 13.17 81.01 27.55
CA GLY A 536 13.83 80.14 26.57
C GLY A 536 14.81 79.17 27.26
N SER A 537 15.14 78.03 26.65
CA SER A 537 16.52 77.49 26.48
C SER A 537 16.54 76.00 26.07
N LYS A 538 17.39 75.75 25.06
CA LYS A 538 18.14 74.57 24.59
C LYS A 538 18.18 73.35 25.54
N GLN A 539 18.28 72.08 25.11
CA GLN A 539 19.23 71.51 24.14
C GLN A 539 18.90 70.02 23.88
N ASP A 540 19.40 69.51 22.75
CA ASP A 540 19.16 68.22 22.07
C ASP A 540 19.30 66.91 22.88
N LYS A 541 18.61 65.85 22.41
CA LYS A 541 19.21 64.54 22.06
C LYS A 541 18.20 63.54 21.46
N GLU A 542 18.49 63.12 20.22
CA GLU A 542 17.99 61.90 19.58
C GLU A 542 19.10 60.82 19.55
N LYS A 543 18.64 59.55 19.70
CA LYS A 543 19.09 58.28 19.10
C LYS A 543 20.56 57.81 19.19
N ALA A 544 20.74 56.57 19.65
CA ALA A 544 21.65 55.58 19.03
C ALA A 544 21.32 54.14 19.46
N GLN A 545 21.45 53.24 18.49
CA GLN A 545 21.31 51.77 18.48
C GLN A 545 22.54 51.03 19.05
N GLU A 546 22.37 49.71 19.24
CA GLU A 546 23.31 48.59 18.96
C GLU A 546 24.72 48.69 19.56
N GLU A 547 25.24 47.71 20.30
CA GLU A 547 25.60 46.35 19.88
C GLU A 547 26.29 45.73 21.11
N ASN A 548 26.24 44.41 21.33
CA ASN A 548 27.31 43.82 22.16
C ASN A 548 27.62 42.36 21.81
N GLN A 549 28.91 42.14 21.59
CA GLN A 549 29.58 40.87 21.35
C GLN A 549 29.95 40.15 22.67
N GLN A 550 30.22 38.85 22.50
CA GLN A 550 30.78 37.86 23.42
C GLN A 550 32.07 38.37 24.13
N GLN A 551 32.57 37.90 25.28
CA GLN A 551 32.81 36.51 25.71
C GLN A 551 33.39 36.44 27.15
N LYS A 552 32.99 35.41 27.93
CA LYS A 552 33.69 34.60 28.98
C LYS A 552 34.60 35.22 30.07
N ASN A 553 34.31 34.93 31.36
CA ASN A 553 34.97 33.89 32.19
C ASN A 553 34.38 33.77 33.63
N LYS A 554 34.52 32.56 34.22
CA LYS A 554 33.99 31.93 35.48
C LYS A 554 34.57 32.50 36.83
N PRO A 555 34.42 31.82 38.01
CA PRO A 555 33.25 31.49 38.87
C PRO A 555 33.48 31.77 40.40
N GLY A 556 32.50 31.58 41.30
CA GLY A 556 32.79 31.47 42.74
C GLY A 556 31.61 31.44 43.73
N GLU A 557 31.36 30.24 44.28
CA GLU A 557 30.96 29.82 45.66
C GLU A 557 29.76 30.43 46.47
N ASP A 558 29.02 29.47 47.07
CA ASP A 558 27.94 29.44 48.09
C ASP A 558 28.47 29.87 49.50
N PRO A 559 27.74 29.82 50.66
CA PRO A 559 26.31 29.64 50.99
C PRO A 559 25.75 30.58 52.09
N SER A 560 24.42 30.64 52.28
CA SER A 560 23.75 30.52 53.60
C SER A 560 22.20 30.70 53.58
N GLN A 561 21.51 29.65 53.99
CA GLN A 561 20.16 29.60 54.59
C GLN A 561 20.23 30.03 56.10
N PRO A 562 19.15 30.07 56.93
CA PRO A 562 17.75 29.62 56.71
C PRO A 562 16.64 30.58 57.26
N GLN A 563 15.40 30.38 56.80
CA GLN A 563 14.23 30.35 57.69
C GLN A 563 13.04 29.63 57.04
N GLU A 564 12.76 28.44 57.55
CA GLU A 564 11.55 27.64 57.32
C GLU A 564 10.35 28.16 58.12
N LYS A 565 9.17 27.65 57.74
CA LYS A 565 7.87 27.63 58.44
C LYS A 565 6.84 28.68 58.02
N LYS A 566 6.38 28.54 56.77
CA LYS A 566 4.97 28.68 56.37
C LYS A 566 4.76 28.12 54.95
N LYS A 567 4.90 26.81 54.79
CA LYS A 567 4.56 26.09 53.54
C LYS A 567 4.43 24.58 53.79
N GLN A 568 3.51 24.18 54.66
CA GLN A 568 3.18 22.76 54.88
C GLN A 568 1.70 22.39 54.71
N GLU A 569 0.82 23.33 54.35
CA GLU A 569 -0.60 23.02 54.10
C GLU A 569 -1.04 23.11 52.63
N THR A 570 -0.17 23.52 51.70
CA THR A 570 -0.53 23.64 50.27
C THR A 570 0.15 22.62 49.34
N LYS A 571 0.79 21.59 49.90
CA LYS A 571 1.47 20.53 49.14
C LYS A 571 0.83 19.14 49.25
N LYS A 572 -0.11 18.89 50.16
CA LYS A 572 -0.79 17.60 50.27
C LYS A 572 -1.93 17.40 49.25
N ASP A 573 -2.62 18.47 48.82
CA ASP A 573 -3.68 18.37 47.79
C ASP A 573 -3.14 18.38 46.35
N LYS A 574 -1.84 18.64 46.16
CA LYS A 574 -1.17 18.60 44.85
C LYS A 574 -0.31 17.36 44.63
N GLN A 575 -0.25 16.43 45.58
CA GLN A 575 0.41 15.12 45.41
C GLN A 575 -0.60 13.96 45.24
N ALA A 576 -1.82 14.08 45.78
CA ALA A 576 -2.90 13.13 45.50
C ALA A 576 -3.47 13.25 44.06
N ALA A 577 -3.30 14.41 43.41
CA ALA A 577 -3.74 14.64 42.03
C ALA A 577 -2.70 14.21 40.97
N THR A 578 -1.45 13.96 41.36
CA THR A 578 -0.36 13.56 40.45
C THR A 578 -0.03 12.07 40.56
N GLU A 579 -0.21 11.43 41.72
CA GLU A 579 -0.05 9.97 41.84
C GLU A 579 -1.23 9.20 41.19
N GLY A 580 -2.39 9.83 41.01
CA GLY A 580 -3.52 9.28 40.23
C GLY A 580 -3.40 9.46 38.71
N ILE A 581 -2.40 10.19 38.23
CA ILE A 581 -2.14 10.42 36.80
C ILE A 581 -0.94 9.58 36.32
N GLU A 582 0.07 9.37 37.17
CA GLU A 582 1.23 8.55 36.80
C GLU A 582 0.95 7.03 36.81
N GLN A 583 -0.08 6.55 37.50
CA GLN A 583 -0.55 5.15 37.36
C GLN A 583 -1.40 4.90 36.11
N LYS A 584 -1.84 5.93 35.37
CA LYS A 584 -2.52 5.77 34.07
C LYS A 584 -1.58 5.87 32.86
N GLN A 585 -0.31 6.24 33.07
CA GLN A 585 0.69 6.35 32.00
C GLN A 585 1.67 5.17 31.92
N ALA A 586 1.66 4.25 32.89
CA ALA A 586 2.46 3.03 32.83
C ALA A 586 1.90 1.94 31.87
N ASP A 587 0.65 2.06 31.41
CA ASP A 587 0.04 1.17 30.42
C ASP A 587 0.15 1.67 28.96
N ALA A 588 0.64 2.90 28.75
CA ALA A 588 0.70 3.54 27.44
C ALA A 588 1.55 2.81 26.38
N PRO A 589 2.76 2.25 26.67
CA PRO A 589 3.54 1.56 25.64
C PRO A 589 2.94 0.20 25.23
N ASN A 590 1.97 -0.33 25.99
CA ASN A 590 1.21 -1.53 25.64
C ASN A 590 -0.09 -1.16 24.90
N MET A 591 -0.65 0.02 25.16
CA MET A 591 -1.86 0.53 24.51
C MET A 591 -1.59 1.03 23.09
N GLU A 592 -0.46 1.67 22.83
CA GLU A 592 -0.05 2.15 21.48
C GLU A 592 0.30 0.97 20.54
N LYS A 593 0.87 -0.11 21.08
CA LYS A 593 1.02 -1.41 20.39
C LYS A 593 -0.30 -2.15 20.16
N LYS A 594 -1.33 -1.89 20.99
CA LYS A 594 -2.69 -2.41 20.84
C LYS A 594 -3.55 -1.55 19.88
N LEU A 595 -3.33 -0.24 19.83
CA LEU A 595 -3.98 0.71 18.90
C LEU A 595 -3.64 0.38 17.43
N ASN A 596 -2.40 -0.06 17.18
CA ASN A 596 -1.94 -0.56 15.87
C ASN A 596 -2.61 -1.88 15.40
N ARG A 597 -3.64 -2.40 16.08
CA ARG A 597 -4.38 -3.62 15.64
C ARG A 597 -5.63 -3.31 14.82
N LEU A 598 -6.16 -2.10 14.97
CA LEU A 598 -7.13 -1.52 14.05
C LEU A 598 -6.45 -0.59 13.05
N GLU A 599 -5.12 -0.55 12.95
CA GLU A 599 -4.37 0.13 11.89
C GLU A 599 -3.46 -0.92 11.22
N ASP A 600 -3.95 -1.45 10.09
CA ASP A 600 -3.25 -2.19 9.04
C ASP A 600 -2.25 -3.30 9.43
N LYS A 601 -2.45 -3.96 10.58
CA LYS A 601 -1.83 -5.26 10.87
C LYS A 601 -2.87 -6.33 11.18
N PRO A 602 -2.84 -7.49 10.49
CA PRO A 602 -3.77 -8.56 10.75
C PRO A 602 -3.53 -9.11 12.16
N GLY A 603 -4.44 -8.82 13.08
CA GLY A 603 -4.57 -9.57 14.33
C GLY A 603 -4.97 -11.03 14.05
N ARG A 604 -5.06 -11.86 15.10
CA ARG A 604 -5.42 -13.30 15.01
C ARG A 604 -6.64 -13.59 14.13
N ALA A 605 -7.59 -12.64 14.05
CA ALA A 605 -8.80 -12.72 13.26
C ALA A 605 -8.62 -12.40 11.77
N MET A 606 -7.52 -11.83 11.28
CA MET A 606 -7.36 -11.54 9.84
C MET A 606 -6.53 -12.59 9.11
N MET A 607 -6.03 -13.62 9.81
CA MET A 607 -5.31 -14.72 9.18
C MET A 607 -6.29 -15.73 8.55
N PRO A 608 -6.00 -16.23 7.33
CA PRO A 608 -6.77 -17.29 6.70
C PRO A 608 -6.87 -18.52 7.61
N VAL A 609 -8.08 -19.07 7.74
CA VAL A 609 -8.31 -20.28 8.53
C VAL A 609 -8.11 -21.48 7.63
N LEU A 610 -6.93 -22.12 7.74
CA LEU A 610 -6.66 -23.51 7.33
C LEU A 610 -5.26 -23.91 7.83
N GLN A 611 -5.22 -24.59 8.97
CA GLN A 611 -4.11 -25.50 9.30
C GLN A 611 -4.51 -26.88 8.78
N GLU A 612 -3.57 -27.57 8.13
CA GLU A 612 -3.78 -28.92 7.62
C GLU A 612 -4.42 -29.79 8.71
N GLN A 613 -5.63 -30.30 8.46
CA GLN A 613 -6.06 -31.47 9.21
C GLN A 613 -5.14 -32.61 8.77
N HIS A 614 -4.13 -32.89 9.59
CA HIS A 614 -3.57 -34.22 9.64
C HIS A 614 -4.72 -35.13 10.07
N VAL A 615 -5.38 -35.73 9.07
CA VAL A 615 -6.22 -36.88 9.31
C VAL A 615 -5.24 -38.01 9.59
N GLU A 616 -4.92 -38.22 10.87
CA GLU A 616 -4.45 -39.54 11.30
C GLU A 616 -5.53 -40.51 10.87
N LYS A 617 -5.20 -41.32 9.85
CA LYS A 617 -6.03 -42.44 9.48
C LYS A 617 -5.86 -43.47 10.60
N ASP A 618 -6.82 -43.50 11.52
CA ASP A 618 -7.06 -44.67 12.36
C ASP A 618 -7.68 -45.77 11.48
N TRP A 619 -6.82 -46.48 10.76
CA TRP A 619 -7.01 -47.88 10.39
C TRP A 619 -5.67 -48.54 10.02
#